data_AF-A0A969FZF5-F1
#
_entry.id   AF-A0A969FZF5-F1
#
_cell.length_a   1.000
_cell.length_b   1.000
_cell.length_c   1.000
_cell.angle_alpha   90.00
_cell.angle_beta   90.00
_cell.angle_gamma   90.00
#
_symmetry.space_group_name_H-M   'P 1'
#
loop_
_entity.id
_entity.type
_entity.pdbx_description
1 polymer ?
#
loop_
_entity_poly.entity_id
_entity_poly.type
_entity_poly.pdbx_seq_one_letter_code
_entity_poly.pdbx_strand_id
1 'polypeptide(L)'
;KQQLKSDHCAQCYDCLPCPEAINIPEILRLRNMAIAYDMQNYGEYRYQMLENAGHWFPGKKGNTCTDCGDCLPRCPEQLAIPDLLRDAHHRLNGKPRRRLWE
;
A
#
# COMPACT_ATOMS: atom_id res chain seq x y z
N LYS A 1 9.29 18.08 0.19
CA LYS A 1 9.45 16.66 0.57
C LYS A 1 8.97 16.49 2.01
N GLN A 2 7.90 15.72 2.24
CA GLN A 2 7.44 15.41 3.60
C GLN A 2 8.22 14.22 4.16
N GLN A 3 8.37 14.15 5.48
CA GLN A 3 9.08 13.04 6.14
C GLN A 3 8.07 12.00 6.63
N LEU A 4 8.40 10.72 6.42
CA LEU A 4 7.61 9.57 6.90
C LEU A 4 7.71 9.37 8.42
N LYS A 5 8.75 9.90 9.07
CA LYS A 5 9.04 9.72 10.51
C LYS A 5 8.97 8.24 10.91
N SER A 6 8.19 7.91 11.94
CA SER A 6 7.96 6.56 12.46
C SER A 6 7.10 5.67 11.56
N ASP A 7 6.49 6.22 10.50
CA ASP A 7 5.57 5.47 9.63
C ASP A 7 6.28 4.87 8.40
N HIS A 8 7.62 4.82 8.43
CA HIS A 8 8.41 4.32 7.32
C HIS A 8 8.37 2.79 7.28
N CYS A 9 7.69 2.23 6.28
CA CYS A 9 7.87 0.83 5.94
C CYS A 9 9.23 0.61 5.29
N ALA A 10 10.01 -0.35 5.79
CA ALA A 10 11.31 -0.74 5.22
C ALA A 10 11.21 -1.80 4.09
N GLN A 11 9.99 -2.22 3.72
CA GLN A 11 9.74 -3.28 2.73
C GLN A 11 10.46 -4.62 3.05
N CYS A 12 10.49 -5.05 4.32
CA CYS A 12 11.09 -6.33 4.72
C CYS A 12 10.24 -7.56 4.41
N TYR A 13 8.94 -7.38 4.11
CA TYR A 13 7.95 -8.44 3.84
C TYR A 13 7.51 -9.30 5.03
N ASP A 14 8.02 -9.07 6.24
CA ASP A 14 7.68 -9.88 7.42
C ASP A 14 6.20 -9.83 7.82
N CYS A 15 5.49 -8.75 7.45
CA CYS A 15 4.05 -8.60 7.71
C CYS A 15 3.15 -9.59 6.95
N LEU A 16 3.72 -10.41 6.05
CA LEU A 16 3.00 -11.43 5.28
C LEU A 16 3.04 -12.82 5.98
N PRO A 17 2.08 -13.71 5.67
CA PRO A 17 0.91 -13.51 4.81
C PRO A 17 -0.20 -12.69 5.50
N CYS A 18 -0.94 -11.91 4.72
CA CYS A 18 -2.17 -11.25 5.18
C CYS A 18 -3.38 -12.15 4.84
N PRO A 19 -4.30 -12.42 5.80
CA PRO A 19 -5.47 -13.28 5.54
C PRO A 19 -6.39 -12.70 4.46
N GLU A 20 -6.41 -11.37 4.31
CA GLU A 20 -7.20 -10.68 3.29
C GLU A 20 -6.52 -10.62 1.91
N ALA A 21 -5.36 -11.27 1.76
CA ALA A 21 -4.54 -11.24 0.54
C ALA A 21 -4.12 -9.81 0.13
N ILE A 22 -3.94 -8.91 1.10
CA ILE A 22 -3.43 -7.55 0.85
C ILE A 22 -1.91 -7.61 0.68
N ASN A 23 -1.41 -6.96 -0.36
CA ASN A 23 0.02 -6.77 -0.56
C ASN A 23 0.52 -5.57 0.27
N ILE A 24 0.62 -5.77 1.59
CA ILE A 24 0.99 -4.72 2.56
C ILE A 24 2.31 -4.03 2.17
N PRO A 25 3.40 -4.75 1.87
CA PRO A 25 4.67 -4.10 1.54
C PRO A 25 4.59 -3.21 0.30
N GLU A 26 3.88 -3.63 -0.75
CA GLU A 26 3.74 -2.85 -1.98
C GLU A 26 2.90 -1.59 -1.74
N ILE A 27 1.78 -1.69 -1.03
CA ILE A 27 0.94 -0.53 -0.71
C ILE A 27 1.73 0.50 0.10
N LEU A 28 2.45 0.06 1.14
CA LEU A 28 3.25 0.96 1.96
C LEU A 28 4.47 1.52 1.20
N ARG A 29 5.04 0.78 0.25
CA ARG A 29 6.06 1.30 -0.68
C ARG A 29 5.51 2.45 -1.53
N LEU A 30 4.31 2.31 -2.09
CA LEU A 30 3.65 3.37 -2.87
C LEU A 30 3.34 4.59 -1.98
N ARG A 31 2.88 4.39 -0.74
CA ARG A 31 2.70 5.46 0.24
C ARG A 31 4.01 6.19 0.53
N ASN A 32 5.09 5.44 0.76
CA ASN A 32 6.42 6.01 1.00
C ASN A 32 6.86 6.89 -0.17
N MET A 33 6.67 6.42 -1.41
CA MET A 33 6.98 7.17 -2.63
C MET A 33 6.17 8.47 -2.74
N ALA A 34 4.87 8.40 -2.48
CA ALA A 34 3.99 9.56 -2.51
C ALA A 34 4.43 10.64 -1.50
N ILE A 35 4.74 10.27 -0.26
CA ILE A 35 5.06 11.22 0.82
C ILE A 35 6.51 11.73 0.74
N ALA A 36 7.49 10.83 0.65
CA ALA A 36 8.90 11.18 0.76
C ALA A 36 9.47 11.78 -0.53
N TYR A 37 8.93 11.37 -1.68
CA TYR A 37 9.45 11.73 -3.00
C TYR A 37 8.48 12.57 -3.84
N ASP A 38 7.32 12.96 -3.30
CA ASP A 38 6.29 13.73 -4.02
C ASP A 38 5.78 13.02 -5.27
N MET A 39 5.79 11.68 -5.26
CA MET A 39 5.42 10.82 -6.40
C MET A 39 3.94 10.42 -6.37
N GLN A 40 3.05 11.35 -6.04
CA GLN A 40 1.61 11.12 -5.87
C GLN A 40 0.97 10.49 -7.13
N ASN A 41 1.19 11.07 -8.31
CA ASN A 41 0.65 10.55 -9.58
C ASN A 41 1.11 9.12 -9.89
N TYR A 42 2.37 8.79 -9.59
CA TYR A 42 2.91 7.45 -9.77
C TYR A 42 2.25 6.47 -8.80
N GLY A 43 2.13 6.85 -7.52
CA GLY A 43 1.46 6.06 -6.50
C GLY A 43 0.02 5.74 -6.87
N GLU A 44 -0.76 6.75 -7.28
CA GLU A 44 -2.14 6.57 -7.72
C GLU A 44 -2.25 5.62 -8.91
N TYR A 45 -1.43 5.83 -9.95
CA TYR A 45 -1.42 4.97 -11.14
C TYR A 45 -1.16 3.51 -10.79
N ARG A 46 -0.11 3.24 -9.99
CA ARG A 46 0.28 1.88 -9.59
C ARG A 46 -0.77 1.25 -8.66
N TYR A 47 -1.35 2.02 -7.76
CA TYR A 47 -2.39 1.55 -6.84
C TYR A 47 -3.66 1.11 -7.58
N GLN A 48 -4.02 1.77 -8.69
CA GLN A 48 -5.15 1.36 -9.54
C GLN A 48 -4.90 0.05 -10.31
N MET A 49 -3.64 -0.39 -10.44
CA MET A 49 -3.30 -1.66 -11.08
C MET A 49 -3.50 -2.87 -10.15
N LEU A 50 -3.55 -2.67 -8.83
CA LEU A 50 -3.93 -3.71 -7.87
C LEU A 50 -5.31 -4.28 -8.25
N GLU A 51 -5.46 -5.60 -8.15
CA GLU A 51 -6.64 -6.39 -8.55
C GLU A 51 -6.90 -6.44 -10.07
N ASN A 52 -6.58 -5.38 -10.81
CA ASN A 52 -6.98 -5.16 -12.20
C ASN A 52 -5.89 -5.46 -13.24
N ALA A 53 -4.69 -5.88 -12.84
CA ALA A 53 -3.58 -6.20 -13.76
C ALA A 53 -3.11 -7.66 -13.63
N GLY A 54 -3.96 -8.53 -13.09
CA GLY A 54 -3.68 -9.97 -12.95
C GLY A 54 -2.46 -10.24 -12.09
N HIS A 55 -1.64 -11.22 -12.50
CA HIS A 55 -0.46 -11.66 -11.75
C HIS A 55 0.68 -10.63 -11.71
N TRP A 56 0.65 -9.58 -12.54
CA TRP A 56 1.67 -8.53 -12.55
C TRP A 56 1.55 -7.55 -11.37
N PHE A 57 0.36 -7.45 -10.77
CA PHE A 57 0.11 -6.68 -9.55
C PHE A 57 -0.77 -7.50 -8.59
N PRO A 58 -0.17 -8.47 -7.89
CA PRO A 58 -0.92 -9.33 -6.99
C PRO A 58 -1.34 -8.58 -5.72
N GLY A 59 -2.46 -9.03 -5.18
CA GLY A 59 -2.99 -8.61 -3.89
C GLY A 59 -4.14 -7.62 -3.99
N LYS A 60 -4.92 -7.58 -2.91
CA LYS A 60 -6.06 -6.68 -2.77
C LYS A 60 -5.64 -5.28 -2.34
N LYS A 61 -6.51 -4.32 -2.59
CA LYS A 61 -6.38 -2.93 -2.14
C LYS A 61 -6.49 -2.81 -0.61
N GLY A 62 -5.89 -1.76 -0.05
CA GLY A 62 -5.79 -1.53 1.39
C GLY A 62 -7.12 -1.37 2.13
N ASN A 63 -8.19 -0.94 1.43
CA ASN A 63 -9.56 -0.90 1.97
C ASN A 63 -10.16 -2.28 2.25
N THR A 64 -9.51 -3.36 1.85
CA THR A 64 -9.93 -4.73 2.19
C THR A 64 -9.47 -5.12 3.60
N CYS A 65 -8.68 -4.28 4.29
CA CYS A 65 -8.21 -4.59 5.64
C CYS A 65 -9.38 -4.72 6.61
N THR A 66 -9.42 -5.82 7.36
CA THR A 66 -10.44 -6.16 8.36
C THR A 66 -9.99 -5.82 9.79
N ASP A 67 -8.89 -5.08 9.95
CA ASP A 67 -8.27 -4.77 11.25
C ASP A 67 -7.95 -6.04 12.09
N CYS A 68 -7.70 -7.19 11.44
CA CYS A 68 -7.43 -8.47 12.12
C CYS A 68 -6.18 -8.49 13.01
N GLY A 69 -5.20 -7.62 12.74
CA GLY A 69 -3.98 -7.49 13.55
C GLY A 69 -2.85 -8.48 13.26
N ASP A 70 -3.04 -9.49 12.41
CA ASP A 70 -2.05 -10.56 12.13
C ASP A 70 -0.66 -10.07 11.67
N CYS A 71 -0.62 -8.89 11.05
CA CYS A 71 0.60 -8.26 10.55
C CYS A 71 1.39 -7.54 11.64
N LEU A 72 0.74 -7.08 12.72
CA LEU A 72 1.32 -6.25 13.77
C LEU A 72 2.48 -6.95 14.51
N PRO A 73 2.34 -8.18 15.04
CA PRO A 73 3.42 -8.82 15.77
C PRO A 73 4.62 -9.20 14.88
N ARG A 74 4.45 -9.18 13.56
CA ARG A 74 5.49 -9.54 12.60
C ARG A 74 6.31 -8.34 12.12
N CYS A 75 5.81 -7.12 12.32
CA CYS A 75 6.46 -5.92 11.79
C CYS A 75 7.64 -5.51 12.70
N PRO A 76 8.90 -5.57 12.24
CA PRO A 76 10.05 -5.18 13.06
C PRO A 76 10.04 -3.68 13.41
N GLU A 77 9.48 -2.85 12.53
CA GLU A 77 9.33 -1.40 12.72
C GLU A 77 8.11 -1.02 13.59
N GLN A 78 7.34 -2.01 14.07
CA GLN A 78 6.16 -1.80 14.94
C GLN A 78 5.13 -0.81 14.35
N LEU A 79 4.95 -0.84 13.03
CA LEU A 79 4.05 0.07 12.34
C LEU A 79 2.59 -0.20 12.70
N ALA A 80 1.79 0.87 12.79
CA ALA A 80 0.33 0.80 12.82
C ALA A 80 -0.22 0.43 11.42
N ILE A 81 0.09 -0.78 10.93
CA ILE A 81 -0.17 -1.20 9.54
C ILE A 81 -1.62 -0.96 9.10
N PRO A 82 -2.67 -1.28 9.87
CA PRO A 82 -4.05 -1.03 9.46
C PRO A 82 -4.35 0.45 9.17
N ASP A 83 -3.86 1.35 10.02
CA ASP A 83 -4.00 2.80 9.83
C ASP A 83 -3.23 3.27 8.60
N LEU A 84 -2.02 2.74 8.38
CA LEU A 84 -1.20 3.08 7.22
C LEU A 84 -1.81 2.56 5.91
N LEU A 85 -2.47 1.40 5.93
CA LEU A 85 -3.22 0.88 4.78
C LEU A 85 -4.42 1.77 4.46
N ARG A 86 -5.12 2.28 5.49
CA ARG A 86 -6.24 3.20 5.35
C ARG A 86 -5.78 4.55 4.77
N ASP A 87 -4.71 5.13 5.30
CA ASP A 87 -4.10 6.35 4.73
C ASP A 87 -3.65 6.13 3.28
N ALA A 88 -2.96 5.02 3.00
CA ALA A 88 -2.53 4.69 1.65
C ALA A 88 -3.71 4.55 0.69
N HIS A 89 -4.81 3.91 1.11
CA HIS A 89 -6.02 3.83 0.31
C HIS A 89 -6.61 5.21 0.01
N HIS A 90 -6.82 6.04 1.04
CA HIS A 90 -7.36 7.38 0.86
C HIS A 90 -6.49 8.25 -0.03
N ARG A 91 -5.16 8.14 0.11
CA ARG A 91 -4.19 8.92 -0.66
C ARG A 91 -4.09 8.44 -2.11
N LEU A 92 -4.07 7.14 -2.35
CA LEU A 92 -3.70 6.58 -3.66
C LEU A 92 -4.90 6.13 -4.50
N ASN A 93 -6.09 5.99 -3.91
CA ASN A 93 -7.31 5.65 -4.64
C ASN A 93 -7.91 6.87 -5.37
N GLY A 94 -7.11 7.48 -6.25
CA GLY A 94 -7.51 8.62 -7.09
C GLY A 94 -8.51 8.25 -8.18
N LYS A 95 -8.84 9.21 -9.05
CA LYS A 95 -9.80 9.00 -10.15
C LYS A 95 -9.31 7.88 -11.09
N PRO A 96 -10.19 6.98 -11.56
CA PRO A 96 -9.84 6.00 -12.59
C PRO A 96 -9.28 6.73 -13.81
N ARG A 97 -8.09 6.33 -14.26
CA ARG A 97 -7.49 6.82 -15.51
C ARG A 97 -7.70 5.78 -16.59
N ARG A 98 -8.13 6.23 -17.77
CA ARG A 98 -8.25 5.37 -18.96
C ARG A 98 -6.89 4.74 -19.25
N ARG A 99 -6.85 3.42 -19.42
CA ARG A 99 -5.61 2.72 -19.78
C ARG A 99 -5.29 3.01 -21.24
N LEU A 100 -4.02 3.16 -21.57
CA LEU A 100 -3.58 3.46 -22.94
C LEU A 100 -3.64 2.23 -23.88
N TRP A 101 -3.93 1.06 -23.33
CA TRP A 101 -4.02 -0.22 -24.05
C TRP A 101 -5.44 -0.82 -24.03
N GLU A 102 -6.43 -0.03 -23.60
CA GLU A 102 -7.86 -0.31 -23.77
C GLU A 102 -8.40 0.30 -25.06
#